data_AF-A0A1Y2EMH0-F1
#
_entry.id   AF-A0A1Y2EMH0-F1
#
_cell.length_a   1.000
_cell.length_b   1.000
_cell.length_c   1.000
_cell.angle_alpha   90.00
_cell.angle_beta   90.00
_cell.angle_gamma   90.00
#
_symmetry.space_group_name_H-M   'P 1'
#
loop_
_entity.id
_entity.type
_entity.pdbx_description
1 polymer ?
#
loop_
_entity_poly.entity_id
_entity_poly.type
_entity_poly.pdbx_seq_one_letter_code
_entity_poly.pdbx_strand_id
1 'polypeptide(L)'
;MLTLPQTLLEWKLYKESATPFWESLRPFFEEHGYVLWHDEHGFARPRDYPDAIRAKDDYHEWIDYIGPNQSSMPIERKTLFPARTKDRKDVMIRIVARGEQGQEHVKILKHLAETDVEKQHVLPLLELLERDDMVFAVFPFVGSNDLNGWFQDLGEVFDFLRQVFEAFAFLHEHRIAHRDYGAGEVLLNFAGDRWGLDSQMEDPASKPWSWRKSFEVCYWITDFELSVQFDADSEPSSRLVQGIPTAAWGHTDQDYRKELAPESLEEDPYCPFKADVYQVGFCAFEIFCKIQTTEPLRQLLWEMRHPNPHLRPTFAQAVGRLQQVRADLSAEALAEAVEEAYCNPNASHILPENIIDPFEDVRFKESSAEQAEPELRANEASGELSVI
;
A
#
# COMPACT_ATOMS: atom_id res chain seq x y z
N MET A 1 28.18 -13.14 -20.58
CA MET A 1 27.29 -13.46 -19.44
C MET A 1 26.74 -12.14 -18.96
N LEU A 2 25.43 -12.02 -18.78
CA LEU A 2 24.83 -10.84 -18.15
C LEU A 2 25.28 -10.82 -16.68
N THR A 3 25.87 -9.72 -16.23
CA THR A 3 26.20 -9.55 -14.81
C THR A 3 24.90 -9.18 -14.09
N LEU A 4 24.24 -10.18 -13.51
CA LEU A 4 22.97 -9.96 -12.82
C LEU A 4 23.19 -9.37 -11.42
N PRO A 5 22.28 -8.49 -10.95
CA PRO A 5 22.27 -7.99 -9.57
C PRO A 5 22.29 -9.13 -8.55
N GLN A 6 23.22 -9.12 -7.61
CA GLN A 6 23.41 -10.17 -6.60
C GLN A 6 22.49 -10.04 -5.39
N THR A 7 21.89 -8.87 -5.18
CA THR A 7 20.99 -8.59 -4.05
C THR A 7 19.63 -8.07 -4.53
N LEU A 8 18.58 -8.23 -3.73
CA LEU A 8 17.25 -7.68 -4.05
C LEU A 8 17.28 -6.14 -4.17
N LEU A 9 18.11 -5.48 -3.35
CA LEU A 9 18.31 -4.04 -3.44
C LEU A 9 18.95 -3.63 -4.77
N GLU A 10 20.01 -4.33 -5.20
CA GLU A 10 20.63 -4.07 -6.50
C GLU A 10 19.64 -4.27 -7.65
N TRP A 11 18.73 -5.25 -7.55
CA TRP A 11 17.65 -5.42 -8.53
C TRP A 11 16.73 -4.21 -8.61
N LYS A 12 16.39 -3.57 -7.49
CA LYS A 12 15.58 -2.35 -7.47
C LYS A 12 16.31 -1.15 -8.08
N LEU A 13 17.62 -1.09 -7.86
CA LEU A 13 18.48 -0.03 -8.40
C LEU A 13 18.97 -0.33 -9.82
N TYR A 14 18.60 -1.48 -10.39
CA TYR A 14 19.06 -1.94 -11.68
C TYR A 14 18.49 -1.07 -12.81
N LYS A 15 19.38 -0.36 -13.50
CA LYS A 15 19.01 0.62 -14.53
C LYS A 15 18.84 0.01 -15.92
N GLU A 16 19.42 -1.16 -16.15
CA GLU A 16 19.34 -1.83 -17.45
C GLU A 16 18.02 -2.61 -17.57
N SER A 17 17.72 -3.06 -18.78
CA SER A 17 16.55 -3.92 -18.99
C SER A 17 16.78 -5.29 -18.33
N ALA A 18 15.81 -5.73 -17.54
CA ALA A 18 15.76 -7.09 -17.01
C ALA A 18 15.15 -8.09 -18.01
N THR A 19 14.64 -7.63 -19.16
CA THR A 19 14.02 -8.50 -20.17
C THR A 19 14.91 -9.68 -20.58
N PRO A 20 16.23 -9.51 -20.85
CA PRO A 20 17.09 -10.65 -21.20
C PRO A 20 17.17 -11.71 -20.10
N PHE A 21 17.11 -11.30 -18.83
CA PHE A 21 17.06 -12.21 -17.69
C PHE A 21 15.74 -12.98 -17.68
N TRP A 22 14.60 -12.29 -17.74
CA TRP A 22 13.28 -12.93 -17.78
C TRP A 22 13.12 -13.88 -18.97
N GLU A 23 13.60 -13.49 -20.16
CA GLU A 23 13.61 -14.36 -21.35
C GLU A 23 14.44 -15.63 -21.15
N SER A 24 15.57 -15.55 -20.42
CA SER A 24 16.38 -16.73 -20.10
C SER A 24 15.67 -17.74 -19.17
N LEU A 25 14.69 -17.27 -18.40
CA LEU A 25 13.88 -18.09 -17.49
C LEU A 25 12.65 -18.70 -18.16
N ARG A 26 12.36 -18.35 -19.41
CA ARG A 26 11.15 -18.80 -20.12
C ARG A 26 10.94 -20.32 -20.11
N PRO A 27 11.95 -21.18 -20.40
CA PRO A 27 11.73 -22.63 -20.37
C PRO A 27 11.29 -23.14 -18.99
N PHE A 28 11.82 -22.54 -17.92
CA PHE A 28 11.47 -22.90 -16.54
C PHE A 28 10.03 -22.53 -16.20
N PHE A 29 9.59 -21.32 -16.54
CA PHE A 29 8.20 -20.92 -16.30
C PHE A 29 7.21 -21.70 -17.16
N GLU A 30 7.57 -22.02 -18.41
CA GLU A 30 6.72 -22.83 -19.29
C GLU A 30 6.53 -24.26 -18.76
N GLU A 31 7.56 -24.85 -18.15
CA GLU A 31 7.48 -26.16 -17.46
C GLU A 31 6.46 -26.12 -16.31
N HIS A 32 6.39 -25.01 -15.58
CA HIS A 32 5.43 -24.76 -14.50
C HIS A 32 4.07 -24.23 -15.01
N GLY A 33 3.85 -24.17 -16.33
CA GLY A 33 2.56 -23.78 -16.91
C GLY A 33 2.35 -22.26 -17.07
N TYR A 34 3.40 -21.46 -16.91
CA TYR A 34 3.38 -20.01 -17.06
C TYR A 34 4.08 -19.57 -18.34
N VAL A 35 3.32 -19.01 -19.28
CA VAL A 35 3.85 -18.42 -20.50
C VAL A 35 4.17 -16.96 -20.22
N LEU A 36 5.45 -16.63 -20.04
CA LEU A 36 5.87 -15.23 -19.87
C LEU A 36 5.39 -14.40 -21.07
N TRP A 37 4.96 -13.17 -20.79
CA TRP A 37 4.70 -12.18 -21.82
C TRP A 37 5.98 -11.87 -22.60
N HIS A 38 5.88 -11.07 -23.66
CA HIS A 38 7.03 -10.62 -24.42
C HIS A 38 7.16 -9.10 -24.31
N ASP A 39 8.40 -8.62 -24.32
CA ASP A 39 8.72 -7.20 -24.34
C ASP A 39 8.54 -6.65 -25.76
N GLU A 40 7.61 -5.71 -25.91
CA GLU A 40 7.41 -4.91 -27.10
C GLU A 40 7.70 -3.44 -26.77
N HIS A 41 8.94 -3.02 -27.02
CA HIS A 41 9.40 -1.64 -26.83
C HIS A 41 9.28 -1.09 -25.39
N GLY A 42 9.58 -1.91 -24.39
CA GLY A 42 9.52 -1.55 -22.97
C GLY A 42 8.15 -1.83 -22.33
N PHE A 43 7.22 -2.39 -23.09
CA PHE A 43 5.92 -2.84 -22.60
C PHE A 43 5.80 -4.35 -22.73
N ALA A 44 5.52 -5.04 -21.64
CA ALA A 44 5.18 -6.45 -21.69
C ALA A 44 3.78 -6.61 -22.27
N ARG A 45 3.62 -7.55 -23.21
CA ARG A 45 2.34 -7.95 -23.79
C ARG A 45 2.16 -9.46 -23.88
N PRO A 46 0.92 -9.98 -23.77
CA PRO A 46 0.64 -11.37 -24.07
C PRO A 46 1.14 -11.76 -25.47
N ARG A 47 1.62 -13.00 -25.63
CA ARG A 47 2.17 -13.48 -26.92
C ARG A 47 1.12 -13.61 -28.01
N ASP A 48 -0.13 -13.84 -27.63
CA ASP A 48 -1.29 -13.94 -28.49
C ASP A 48 -1.92 -12.57 -28.81
N TYR A 49 -1.25 -11.46 -28.48
CA TYR A 49 -1.69 -10.11 -28.82
C TYR A 49 -1.75 -9.91 -30.36
N PRO A 50 -2.77 -9.24 -30.93
CA PRO A 50 -3.87 -8.54 -30.25
C PRO A 50 -5.09 -9.42 -29.89
N ASP A 51 -5.12 -10.70 -30.26
CA ASP A 51 -6.23 -11.64 -30.01
C ASP A 51 -6.23 -12.23 -28.58
N ALA A 52 -5.44 -11.60 -27.70
CA ALA A 52 -5.17 -12.02 -26.34
C ALA A 52 -6.35 -11.75 -25.39
N ILE A 53 -7.32 -12.66 -25.37
CA ILE A 53 -8.43 -12.64 -24.42
C ILE A 53 -7.98 -13.31 -23.11
N ARG A 54 -7.97 -12.54 -22.02
CA ARG A 54 -7.78 -13.07 -20.66
C ARG A 54 -9.08 -13.75 -20.20
N ALA A 55 -8.96 -14.91 -19.54
CA ALA A 55 -10.08 -15.64 -18.96
C ALA A 55 -10.48 -15.05 -17.60
N LYS A 56 -11.77 -15.17 -17.24
CA LYS A 56 -12.28 -14.80 -15.91
C LYS A 56 -11.58 -15.62 -14.81
N ASP A 57 -11.20 -14.93 -13.74
CA ASP A 57 -10.70 -15.50 -12.51
C ASP A 57 -11.37 -14.80 -11.31
N ASP A 58 -11.07 -15.28 -10.10
CA ASP A 58 -11.72 -14.80 -8.86
C ASP A 58 -11.13 -13.47 -8.36
N TYR A 59 -10.10 -12.95 -9.02
CA TYR A 59 -9.31 -11.81 -8.55
C TYR A 59 -9.44 -10.59 -9.47
N HIS A 60 -10.11 -10.74 -10.60
CA HIS A 60 -10.24 -9.70 -11.60
C HIS A 60 -11.65 -9.67 -12.20
N GLU A 61 -12.24 -8.48 -12.14
CA GLU A 61 -13.51 -8.18 -12.80
C GLU A 61 -13.29 -7.32 -14.04
N TRP A 62 -14.14 -7.56 -15.03
CA TRP A 62 -14.27 -6.76 -16.24
C TRP A 62 -15.67 -6.20 -16.30
N ILE A 63 -15.79 -5.05 -16.93
CA ILE A 63 -17.09 -4.49 -17.25
C ILE A 63 -17.43 -4.91 -18.68
N ASP A 64 -18.61 -5.50 -18.87
CA ASP A 64 -19.03 -6.14 -20.14
C ASP A 64 -18.83 -5.28 -21.39
N TYR A 65 -18.96 -3.95 -21.27
CA TYR A 65 -18.81 -3.03 -22.40
C TYR A 65 -17.35 -2.60 -22.68
N ILE A 66 -16.41 -2.83 -21.76
CA ILE A 66 -14.96 -2.59 -21.96
C ILE A 66 -14.31 -3.80 -22.63
N GLY A 67 -14.89 -4.99 -22.41
CA GLY A 67 -14.34 -6.25 -22.89
C GLY A 67 -13.08 -6.69 -22.13
N PRO A 68 -12.55 -7.89 -22.43
CA PRO A 68 -11.29 -8.36 -21.87
C PRO A 68 -10.17 -7.41 -22.32
N ASN A 69 -9.53 -6.75 -21.36
CA ASN A 69 -8.59 -5.67 -21.64
C ASN A 69 -7.43 -6.14 -22.54
N GLN A 70 -6.96 -5.25 -23.41
CA GLN A 70 -5.68 -5.41 -24.09
C GLN A 70 -4.56 -5.10 -23.10
N SER A 71 -4.14 -6.10 -22.34
CA SER A 71 -3.17 -5.87 -21.28
C SER A 71 -1.79 -5.55 -21.86
N SER A 72 -1.30 -4.36 -21.55
CA SER A 72 0.10 -4.00 -21.69
C SER A 72 0.58 -3.43 -20.37
N MET A 73 1.81 -3.77 -19.97
CA MET A 73 2.37 -3.31 -18.71
C MET A 73 3.77 -2.74 -18.95
N PRO A 74 4.06 -1.51 -18.48
CA PRO A 74 5.43 -1.00 -18.47
C PRO A 74 6.37 -1.92 -17.69
N ILE A 75 7.52 -2.29 -18.28
CA ILE A 75 8.54 -3.15 -17.64
C ILE A 75 9.53 -2.30 -16.84
N GLU A 76 8.99 -1.43 -15.99
CA GLU A 76 9.78 -0.50 -15.18
C GLU A 76 10.40 -1.20 -13.98
N ARG A 77 9.58 -1.99 -13.27
CA ARG A 77 10.00 -2.76 -12.09
C ARG A 77 10.72 -4.03 -12.51
N LYS A 78 12.04 -4.08 -12.30
CA LYS A 78 12.92 -5.17 -12.78
C LYS A 78 12.71 -6.51 -12.10
N THR A 79 12.14 -6.48 -10.89
CA THR A 79 11.81 -7.65 -10.06
C THR A 79 10.46 -8.27 -10.41
N LEU A 80 9.69 -7.70 -11.34
CA LEU A 80 8.36 -8.15 -11.73
C LEU A 80 8.31 -8.48 -13.22
N PHE A 81 7.55 -9.51 -13.58
CA PHE A 81 7.24 -9.80 -14.98
C PHE A 81 5.89 -10.49 -15.13
N PRO A 82 5.02 -10.04 -16.05
CA PRO A 82 3.73 -10.66 -16.26
C PRO A 82 3.85 -11.97 -17.06
N ALA A 83 2.93 -12.88 -16.77
CA ALA A 83 2.80 -14.14 -17.48
C ALA A 83 1.32 -14.52 -17.64
N ARG A 84 1.07 -15.55 -18.46
CA ARG A 84 -0.25 -16.11 -18.68
C ARG A 84 -0.22 -17.62 -18.43
N THR A 85 -1.19 -18.11 -17.68
CA THR A 85 -1.41 -19.55 -17.48
C THR A 85 -1.93 -20.20 -18.76
N LYS A 86 -1.83 -21.53 -18.87
CA LYS A 86 -2.44 -22.29 -19.97
C LYS A 86 -3.96 -22.09 -20.10
N ASP A 87 -4.63 -21.81 -19.00
CA ASP A 87 -6.07 -21.52 -18.94
C ASP A 87 -6.41 -20.04 -19.22
N ARG A 88 -5.45 -19.27 -19.74
CA ARG A 88 -5.57 -17.86 -20.13
C ARG A 88 -5.85 -16.88 -18.97
N LYS A 89 -5.56 -17.26 -17.73
CA LYS A 89 -5.54 -16.33 -16.58
C LYS A 89 -4.19 -15.63 -16.52
N ASP A 90 -4.20 -14.31 -16.36
CA ASP A 90 -2.97 -13.52 -16.25
C ASP A 90 -2.48 -13.48 -14.80
N VAL A 91 -1.16 -13.53 -14.68
CA VAL A 91 -0.46 -13.53 -13.39
C VAL A 91 0.71 -12.56 -13.41
N MET A 92 1.13 -12.15 -12.22
CA MET A 92 2.35 -11.39 -11.99
C MET A 92 3.38 -12.27 -11.29
N ILE A 93 4.59 -12.35 -11.83
CA ILE A 93 5.69 -13.10 -11.21
C ILE A 93 6.67 -12.10 -10.60
N ARG A 94 6.99 -12.28 -9.31
CA ARG A 94 7.91 -11.42 -8.54
C ARG A 94 9.10 -12.20 -8.03
N ILE A 95 10.30 -11.65 -8.14
CA ILE A 95 11.47 -12.12 -7.39
C ILE A 95 11.29 -11.71 -5.93
N VAL A 96 11.15 -12.67 -5.01
CA VAL A 96 10.89 -12.40 -3.58
C VAL A 96 12.06 -12.76 -2.67
N ALA A 97 12.93 -13.65 -3.10
CA ALA A 97 14.17 -13.96 -2.37
C ALA A 97 15.32 -14.27 -3.32
N ARG A 98 16.54 -13.99 -2.83
CA ARG A 98 17.79 -14.41 -3.45
C ARG A 98 18.85 -14.72 -2.39
N GLY A 99 19.35 -15.96 -2.36
CA GLY A 99 20.23 -16.43 -1.29
C GLY A 99 19.57 -16.25 0.08
N GLU A 100 20.28 -15.63 1.04
CA GLU A 100 19.77 -15.34 2.38
C GLU A 100 18.80 -14.13 2.43
N GLN A 101 18.70 -13.33 1.35
CA GLN A 101 17.85 -12.15 1.33
C GLN A 101 16.41 -12.49 0.94
N GLY A 102 15.43 -11.86 1.61
CA GLY A 102 14.00 -12.02 1.31
C GLY A 102 13.34 -13.25 1.93
N GLN A 103 14.06 -13.99 2.78
CA GLN A 103 13.53 -15.19 3.44
C GLN A 103 12.34 -14.88 4.37
N GLU A 104 12.37 -13.73 5.07
CA GLU A 104 11.23 -13.31 5.90
C GLU A 104 9.99 -12.99 5.04
N HIS A 105 10.17 -12.38 3.86
CA HIS A 105 9.08 -12.13 2.91
C HIS A 105 8.47 -13.45 2.43
N VAL A 106 9.30 -14.43 2.05
CA VAL A 106 8.81 -15.77 1.65
C VAL A 106 8.05 -16.46 2.80
N LYS A 107 8.57 -16.37 4.03
CA LYS A 107 7.90 -16.92 5.23
C LYS A 107 6.53 -16.29 5.44
N ILE A 108 6.43 -14.96 5.36
CA ILE A 108 5.17 -14.22 5.50
C ILE A 108 4.17 -14.63 4.41
N LEU A 109 4.60 -14.71 3.15
CA LEU A 109 3.72 -15.12 2.04
C LEU A 109 3.18 -16.55 2.23
N LYS A 110 4.02 -17.48 2.69
CA LYS A 110 3.60 -18.85 3.01
C LYS A 110 2.57 -18.87 4.14
N HIS A 111 2.85 -18.16 5.23
CA HIS A 111 1.94 -18.03 6.37
C HIS A 111 0.57 -17.49 5.94
N LEU A 112 0.55 -16.43 5.14
CA LEU A 112 -0.68 -15.82 4.64
C LEU A 112 -1.46 -16.76 3.71
N ALA A 113 -0.78 -17.52 2.85
CA ALA A 113 -1.42 -18.51 1.98
C ALA A 113 -2.03 -19.69 2.75
N GLU A 114 -1.38 -20.15 3.83
CA GLU A 114 -1.87 -21.25 4.67
C GLU A 114 -3.04 -20.87 5.59
N THR A 115 -3.25 -19.58 5.81
CA THR A 115 -4.31 -19.10 6.72
C THR A 115 -5.72 -19.32 6.12
N ASP A 116 -5.84 -19.69 4.83
CA ASP A 116 -7.08 -20.04 4.12
C ASP A 116 -8.25 -19.08 4.40
N VAL A 117 -8.06 -17.80 4.10
CA VAL A 117 -9.09 -16.78 4.31
C VAL A 117 -9.39 -16.06 3.01
N GLU A 118 -10.40 -16.55 2.29
CA GLU A 118 -11.09 -15.73 1.30
C GLU A 118 -11.51 -14.41 1.99
N LYS A 119 -11.11 -13.27 1.42
CA LYS A 119 -11.56 -11.90 1.76
C LYS A 119 -10.94 -11.21 2.98
N GLN A 120 -9.61 -11.19 3.11
CA GLN A 120 -8.91 -10.28 4.04
C GLN A 120 -8.10 -9.18 3.35
N HIS A 121 -8.44 -8.86 2.09
CA HIS A 121 -7.86 -7.74 1.33
C HIS A 121 -6.32 -7.77 1.25
N VAL A 122 -5.72 -8.96 1.29
CA VAL A 122 -4.30 -9.22 1.06
C VAL A 122 -4.16 -9.98 -0.25
N LEU A 123 -3.24 -9.56 -1.11
CA LEU A 123 -3.05 -10.18 -2.43
C LEU A 123 -2.63 -11.65 -2.26
N PRO A 124 -3.38 -12.62 -2.82
CA PRO A 124 -3.12 -14.03 -2.57
C PRO A 124 -1.90 -14.52 -3.34
N LEU A 125 -1.09 -15.33 -2.68
CA LEU A 125 0.00 -16.09 -3.29
C LEU A 125 -0.60 -17.31 -4.00
N LEU A 126 -0.38 -17.42 -5.31
CA LEU A 126 -0.83 -18.58 -6.10
C LEU A 126 0.18 -19.72 -6.06
N GLU A 127 1.46 -19.41 -6.21
CA GLU A 127 2.54 -20.40 -6.23
C GLU A 127 3.88 -19.77 -5.85
N LEU A 128 4.75 -20.54 -5.20
CA LEU A 128 6.16 -20.22 -5.03
C LEU A 128 6.99 -21.19 -5.88
N LEU A 129 7.86 -20.62 -6.71
CA LEU A 129 8.75 -21.34 -7.61
C LEU A 129 10.19 -21.08 -7.21
N GLU A 130 11.00 -22.13 -7.15
CA GLU A 130 12.41 -22.04 -6.77
C GLU A 130 13.30 -22.42 -7.96
N ARG A 131 14.32 -21.60 -8.22
CA ARG A 131 15.34 -21.90 -9.23
C ARG A 131 16.68 -21.32 -8.81
N ASP A 132 17.68 -22.19 -8.79
CA ASP A 132 19.05 -21.84 -8.39
C ASP A 132 19.05 -21.19 -6.99
N ASP A 133 19.52 -19.95 -6.85
CA ASP A 133 19.52 -19.20 -5.60
C ASP A 133 18.32 -18.23 -5.46
N MET A 134 17.29 -18.32 -6.32
CA MET A 134 16.16 -17.39 -6.37
C MET A 134 14.82 -18.05 -6.08
N VAL A 135 13.94 -17.29 -5.45
CA VAL A 135 12.53 -17.65 -5.21
C VAL A 135 11.64 -16.64 -5.93
N PHE A 136 10.67 -17.16 -6.68
CA PHE A 136 9.68 -16.40 -7.43
C PHE A 136 8.30 -16.65 -6.85
N ALA A 137 7.57 -15.58 -6.53
CA ALA A 137 6.17 -15.64 -6.12
C ALA A 137 5.27 -15.29 -7.30
N VAL A 138 4.24 -16.10 -7.50
CA VAL A 138 3.21 -15.88 -8.52
C VAL A 138 1.96 -15.33 -7.84
N PHE A 139 1.46 -14.20 -8.33
CA PHE A 139 0.26 -13.52 -7.85
C PHE A 139 -0.75 -13.36 -8.98
N PRO A 140 -2.06 -13.18 -8.70
CA PRO A 140 -3.02 -12.79 -9.72
C PRO A 140 -2.62 -11.46 -10.36
N PHE A 141 -2.88 -11.30 -11.66
CA PHE A 141 -2.70 -10.00 -12.32
C PHE A 141 -3.88 -9.09 -12.02
N VAL A 142 -3.65 -8.07 -11.20
CA VAL A 142 -4.62 -7.06 -10.77
C VAL A 142 -4.08 -5.66 -11.05
N GLY A 143 -4.97 -4.66 -11.15
CA GLY A 143 -4.57 -3.30 -11.52
C GLY A 143 -4.08 -2.50 -10.32
N SER A 144 -3.28 -1.47 -10.58
CA SER A 144 -2.89 -0.51 -9.53
C SER A 144 -4.05 0.45 -9.25
N ASN A 145 -4.45 0.65 -7.99
CA ASN A 145 -5.59 1.52 -7.70
C ASN A 145 -5.33 2.99 -8.09
N ASP A 146 -4.11 3.48 -7.86
CA ASP A 146 -3.69 4.85 -8.17
C ASP A 146 -3.72 5.18 -9.68
N LEU A 147 -3.70 4.17 -10.55
CA LEU A 147 -3.81 4.33 -12.00
C LEU A 147 -5.27 4.27 -12.50
N ASN A 148 -6.22 3.82 -11.68
CA ASN A 148 -7.61 3.59 -12.07
C ASN A 148 -8.54 4.80 -11.80
N GLY A 149 -7.99 5.93 -11.36
CA GLY A 149 -8.72 7.20 -11.20
C GLY A 149 -9.36 7.41 -9.82
N TRP A 150 -9.82 8.64 -9.59
CA TRP A 150 -10.30 9.12 -8.29
C TRP A 150 -11.62 8.49 -7.83
N PHE A 151 -11.89 8.56 -6.53
CA PHE A 151 -13.16 8.15 -5.90
C PHE A 151 -14.27 9.12 -6.28
N GLN A 152 -15.43 8.62 -6.66
CA GLN A 152 -16.51 9.49 -7.13
C GLN A 152 -17.35 10.07 -6.00
N ASP A 153 -17.62 9.26 -4.98
CA ASP A 153 -18.44 9.66 -3.84
C ASP A 153 -17.93 9.10 -2.52
N LEU A 154 -18.45 9.64 -1.42
CA LEU A 154 -18.07 9.23 -0.08
C LEU A 154 -18.31 7.74 0.16
N GLY A 155 -19.35 7.17 -0.46
CA GLY A 155 -19.63 5.75 -0.41
C GLY A 155 -18.43 4.89 -0.83
N GLU A 156 -17.75 5.26 -1.91
CA GLU A 156 -16.53 4.60 -2.40
C GLU A 156 -15.34 4.80 -1.45
N VAL A 157 -15.16 6.02 -0.91
CA VAL A 157 -14.08 6.33 0.05
C VAL A 157 -14.20 5.47 1.31
N PHE A 158 -15.39 5.39 1.89
CA PHE A 158 -15.64 4.55 3.06
C PHE A 158 -15.40 3.07 2.77
N ASP A 159 -15.77 2.58 1.58
CA ASP A 159 -15.54 1.20 1.23
C ASP A 159 -14.04 0.90 1.07
N PHE A 160 -13.29 1.77 0.40
CA PHE A 160 -11.82 1.67 0.30
C PHE A 160 -11.14 1.65 1.67
N LEU A 161 -11.42 2.66 2.51
CA LEU A 161 -10.80 2.74 3.84
C LEU A 161 -11.15 1.52 4.69
N ARG A 162 -12.38 1.02 4.59
CA ARG A 162 -12.80 -0.19 5.31
C ARG A 162 -11.98 -1.39 4.90
N GLN A 163 -11.83 -1.63 3.59
CA GLN A 163 -11.06 -2.78 3.08
C GLN A 163 -9.58 -2.68 3.48
N VAL A 164 -8.97 -1.49 3.36
CA VAL A 164 -7.59 -1.26 3.82
C VAL A 164 -7.44 -1.51 5.33
N PHE A 165 -8.34 -0.97 6.15
CA PHE A 165 -8.25 -1.13 7.62
C PHE A 165 -8.50 -2.58 8.05
N GLU A 166 -9.42 -3.29 7.40
CA GLU A 166 -9.64 -4.72 7.60
C GLU A 166 -8.38 -5.53 7.25
N ALA A 167 -7.71 -5.22 6.13
CA ALA A 167 -6.45 -5.87 5.75
C ALA A 167 -5.39 -5.73 6.84
N PHE A 168 -5.19 -4.52 7.34
CA PHE A 168 -4.19 -4.28 8.38
C PHE A 168 -4.58 -4.84 9.75
N ALA A 169 -5.88 -4.84 10.08
CA ALA A 169 -6.36 -5.53 11.29
C ALA A 169 -6.03 -7.03 11.22
N PHE A 170 -6.23 -7.65 10.06
CA PHE A 170 -5.87 -9.04 9.80
C PHE A 170 -4.36 -9.28 9.90
N LEU A 171 -3.53 -8.46 9.25
CA LEU A 171 -2.07 -8.57 9.35
C LEU A 171 -1.60 -8.48 10.81
N HIS A 172 -2.13 -7.53 11.58
CA HIS A 172 -1.78 -7.33 12.99
C HIS A 172 -2.25 -8.49 13.87
N GLU A 173 -3.41 -9.08 13.57
CA GLU A 173 -3.87 -10.31 14.22
C GLU A 173 -2.89 -11.46 13.97
N HIS A 174 -2.29 -11.55 12.79
CA HIS A 174 -1.24 -12.51 12.46
C HIS A 174 0.18 -12.08 12.89
N ARG A 175 0.27 -11.01 13.70
CA ARG A 175 1.53 -10.43 14.20
C ARG A 175 2.49 -10.04 13.08
N ILE A 176 1.95 -9.67 11.94
CA ILE A 176 2.68 -9.13 10.80
C ILE A 176 2.52 -7.61 10.83
N ALA A 177 3.63 -6.88 10.83
CA ALA A 177 3.63 -5.44 10.60
C ALA A 177 4.16 -5.16 9.20
N HIS A 178 3.44 -4.34 8.42
CA HIS A 178 3.73 -4.10 7.01
C HIS A 178 4.97 -3.24 6.80
N ARG A 179 5.08 -2.16 7.59
CA ARG A 179 6.17 -1.18 7.68
C ARG A 179 6.43 -0.28 6.47
N ASP A 180 5.86 -0.59 5.31
CA ASP A 180 6.09 0.17 4.08
C ASP A 180 4.80 0.59 3.35
N TYR A 181 3.75 0.96 4.09
CA TYR A 181 2.49 1.32 3.44
C TYR A 181 2.60 2.61 2.63
N GLY A 182 2.11 2.58 1.39
CA GLY A 182 1.85 3.76 0.57
C GLY A 182 0.65 3.49 -0.34
N ALA A 183 0.01 4.55 -0.87
CA ALA A 183 -1.18 4.39 -1.72
C ALA A 183 -0.92 3.54 -2.98
N GLY A 184 0.33 3.49 -3.45
CA GLY A 184 0.76 2.66 -4.58
C GLY A 184 0.85 1.15 -4.29
N GLU A 185 0.74 0.75 -3.02
CA GLU A 185 0.75 -0.67 -2.58
C GLU A 185 -0.67 -1.25 -2.45
N VAL A 186 -1.70 -0.51 -2.87
CA VAL A 186 -3.07 -1.00 -2.92
C VAL A 186 -3.45 -1.32 -4.37
N LEU A 187 -3.63 -2.61 -4.64
CA LEU A 187 -4.10 -3.10 -5.92
C LEU A 187 -5.62 -3.21 -5.92
N LEU A 188 -6.20 -3.31 -7.11
CA LEU A 188 -7.63 -3.32 -7.35
C LEU A 188 -7.97 -4.49 -8.27
N ASN A 189 -9.07 -5.19 -8.00
CA ASN A 189 -9.63 -6.23 -8.86
C ASN A 189 -10.17 -5.72 -10.21
N PHE A 190 -9.57 -4.66 -10.74
CA PHE A 190 -9.82 -4.10 -12.06
C PHE A 190 -8.49 -3.59 -12.63
N ALA A 191 -8.12 -4.13 -13.79
CA ALA A 191 -6.91 -3.78 -14.54
C ALA A 191 -7.27 -3.26 -15.93
N GLY A 192 -8.47 -2.70 -16.09
CA GLY A 192 -8.92 -2.05 -17.32
C GLY A 192 -8.24 -0.69 -17.50
N ASP A 193 -8.04 -0.28 -18.74
CA ASP A 193 -7.55 1.06 -19.02
C ASP A 193 -8.69 2.08 -18.81
N ARG A 194 -8.55 3.00 -17.84
CA ARG A 194 -9.45 4.15 -17.68
C ARG A 194 -9.56 4.96 -18.99
N TRP A 195 -8.51 4.99 -19.80
CA TRP A 195 -8.54 5.65 -21.11
C TRP A 195 -9.35 4.86 -22.14
N GLY A 196 -9.41 3.53 -22.01
CA GLY A 196 -10.36 2.69 -22.75
C GLY A 196 -11.82 2.97 -22.38
N LEU A 197 -12.08 3.23 -21.10
CA LEU A 197 -13.37 3.70 -20.59
C LEU A 197 -13.78 5.06 -21.18
N ASP A 198 -12.87 6.05 -21.14
CA ASP A 198 -13.18 7.41 -21.61
C ASP A 198 -13.25 7.53 -23.15
N SER A 199 -12.53 6.68 -23.90
CA SER A 199 -12.49 6.73 -25.38
C SER A 199 -13.63 5.99 -26.09
N GLN A 200 -14.34 5.09 -25.41
CA GLN A 200 -15.45 4.32 -26.00
C GLN A 200 -16.85 4.88 -25.71
N MET A 201 -16.96 6.03 -25.03
CA MET A 201 -18.25 6.63 -24.67
C MET A 201 -18.49 7.93 -25.43
N GLU A 202 -19.57 7.99 -26.22
CA GLU A 202 -19.91 9.14 -27.07
C GLU A 202 -20.44 10.37 -26.30
N ASP A 203 -21.01 10.19 -25.10
CA ASP A 203 -21.58 11.28 -24.29
C ASP A 203 -21.04 11.30 -22.84
N PRO A 204 -20.18 12.28 -22.50
CA PRO A 204 -19.66 12.49 -21.15
C PRO A 204 -20.72 12.77 -20.08
N ALA A 205 -21.96 13.15 -20.43
CA ALA A 205 -23.04 13.40 -19.47
C ALA A 205 -23.85 12.13 -19.12
N SER A 206 -23.73 11.07 -19.92
CA SER A 206 -24.48 9.80 -19.76
C SER A 206 -23.81 8.78 -18.83
N LYS A 207 -22.69 9.15 -18.21
CA LYS A 207 -21.85 8.23 -17.44
C LYS A 207 -22.55 7.75 -16.16
N PRO A 208 -22.57 6.44 -15.86
CA PRO A 208 -22.53 6.01 -14.47
C PRO A 208 -21.10 6.29 -13.97
N TRP A 209 -20.87 7.48 -13.43
CA TRP A 209 -19.54 7.92 -13.01
C TRP A 209 -18.88 6.95 -12.01
N SER A 210 -19.69 6.24 -11.22
CA SER A 210 -19.23 5.23 -10.27
C SER A 210 -19.15 3.84 -10.90
N TRP A 211 -18.19 3.64 -11.81
CA TRP A 211 -17.90 2.31 -12.38
C TRP A 211 -17.55 1.27 -11.28
N ARG A 212 -17.02 1.73 -10.14
CA ARG A 212 -16.81 0.92 -8.93
C ARG A 212 -18.11 0.37 -8.32
N LYS A 213 -19.28 0.92 -8.67
CA LYS A 213 -20.59 0.36 -8.30
C LYS A 213 -21.13 -0.66 -9.30
N SER A 214 -20.45 -0.89 -10.43
CA SER A 214 -20.89 -1.86 -11.43
C SER A 214 -20.50 -3.30 -11.10
N PHE A 215 -19.62 -3.51 -10.11
CA PHE A 215 -19.20 -4.82 -9.60
C PHE A 215 -18.77 -4.72 -8.13
N GLU A 216 -18.52 -5.86 -7.47
CA GLU A 216 -17.97 -5.90 -6.10
C GLU A 216 -16.48 -5.53 -6.15
N VAL A 217 -16.14 -4.30 -5.76
CA VAL A 217 -14.76 -3.83 -5.72
C VAL A 217 -13.99 -4.50 -4.59
N CYS A 218 -12.80 -5.02 -4.91
CA CYS A 218 -11.87 -5.58 -3.95
C CYS A 218 -10.51 -4.88 -4.04
N TYR A 219 -10.03 -4.40 -2.90
CA TYR A 219 -8.71 -3.82 -2.74
C TYR A 219 -7.76 -4.84 -2.12
N TRP A 220 -6.52 -4.90 -2.61
CA TRP A 220 -5.52 -5.87 -2.18
C TRP A 220 -4.24 -5.18 -1.72
N ILE A 221 -3.86 -5.38 -0.46
CA ILE A 221 -2.55 -5.02 0.07
C ILE A 221 -1.50 -5.98 -0.46
N THR A 222 -0.38 -5.43 -0.92
CA THR A 222 0.77 -6.19 -1.43
C THR A 222 2.08 -5.65 -0.84
N ASP A 223 3.20 -6.22 -1.27
CA ASP A 223 4.57 -5.81 -0.95
C ASP A 223 5.04 -6.00 0.51
N PHE A 224 5.11 -7.25 0.94
CA PHE A 224 5.56 -7.64 2.27
C PHE A 224 7.09 -7.72 2.43
N GLU A 225 7.85 -7.05 1.57
CA GLU A 225 9.31 -7.20 1.52
C GLU A 225 10.05 -6.57 2.70
N LEU A 226 9.44 -5.55 3.31
CA LEU A 226 9.93 -4.83 4.50
C LEU A 226 9.16 -5.22 5.77
N SER A 227 8.19 -6.13 5.62
CA SER A 227 7.37 -6.60 6.72
C SER A 227 8.15 -7.49 7.67
N VAL A 228 7.67 -7.53 8.91
CA VAL A 228 8.21 -8.41 9.95
C VAL A 228 7.06 -9.24 10.53
N GLN A 229 7.33 -10.51 10.84
CA GLN A 229 6.38 -11.37 11.54
C GLN A 229 6.97 -11.80 12.89
N PHE A 230 6.22 -11.53 13.96
CA PHE A 230 6.58 -12.01 15.30
C PHE A 230 5.97 -13.37 15.59
N ASP A 231 6.61 -14.12 16.49
CA ASP A 231 6.12 -15.44 16.90
C ASP A 231 4.74 -15.36 17.54
N ALA A 232 3.91 -16.38 17.33
CA ALA A 232 2.52 -16.40 17.76
C ALA A 232 2.36 -16.31 19.30
N ASP A 233 3.35 -16.85 20.03
CA ASP A 233 3.48 -16.89 21.49
C ASP A 233 4.30 -15.72 22.07
N SER A 234 4.83 -14.83 21.23
CA SER A 234 5.53 -13.63 21.70
C SER A 234 4.60 -12.70 22.51
N GLU A 235 5.12 -12.11 23.58
CA GLU A 235 4.38 -11.12 24.36
C GLU A 235 4.21 -9.81 23.57
N PRO A 236 3.05 -9.13 23.60
CA PRO A 236 2.85 -7.88 22.86
C PRO A 236 3.92 -6.81 23.11
N SER A 237 4.44 -6.73 24.34
CA SER A 237 5.48 -5.76 24.71
C SER A 237 6.87 -6.08 24.15
N SER A 238 7.12 -7.31 23.71
CA SER A 238 8.41 -7.71 23.10
C SER A 238 8.42 -7.56 21.58
N ARG A 239 7.28 -7.23 20.96
CA ARG A 239 7.16 -7.09 19.51
C ARG A 239 7.63 -5.71 19.05
N LEU A 240 8.94 -5.51 19.09
CA LEU A 240 9.59 -4.24 18.80
C LEU A 240 10.52 -4.35 17.59
N VAL A 241 10.66 -3.26 16.85
CA VAL A 241 11.67 -3.07 15.81
C VAL A 241 12.46 -1.80 16.11
N GLN A 242 13.57 -1.59 15.41
CA GLN A 242 14.41 -0.40 15.58
C GLN A 242 14.74 0.22 14.22
N GLY A 243 14.77 1.55 14.17
CA GLY A 243 15.06 2.34 12.97
C GLY A 243 14.04 2.21 11.84
N ILE A 244 14.35 2.86 10.72
CA ILE A 244 13.52 2.85 9.52
C ILE A 244 13.47 1.46 8.87
N PRO A 245 12.44 1.15 8.05
CA PRO A 245 12.29 -0.16 7.42
C PRO A 245 13.52 -0.59 6.61
N THR A 246 14.13 0.36 5.90
CA THR A 246 15.27 0.12 5.01
C THR A 246 16.64 0.24 5.70
N ALA A 247 16.69 0.41 7.02
CA ALA A 247 17.95 0.60 7.75
C ALA A 247 18.92 -0.60 7.58
N ALA A 248 18.37 -1.81 7.47
CA ALA A 248 19.14 -3.03 7.20
C ALA A 248 19.88 -3.00 5.84
N TRP A 249 19.50 -2.08 4.95
CA TRP A 249 20.13 -1.86 3.66
C TRP A 249 21.12 -0.69 3.66
N GLY A 250 21.40 -0.11 4.83
CA GLY A 250 22.28 1.05 4.98
C GLY A 250 21.64 2.38 4.54
N HIS A 251 20.33 2.39 4.29
CA HIS A 251 19.60 3.60 3.96
C HIS A 251 19.36 4.47 5.18
N THR A 252 19.27 5.78 4.97
CA THR A 252 18.81 6.75 5.97
C THR A 252 17.38 7.19 5.67
N ASP A 253 16.82 8.02 6.55
CA ASP A 253 15.53 8.67 6.36
C ASP A 253 15.45 9.47 5.05
N GLN A 254 16.58 9.98 4.54
CA GLN A 254 16.66 10.70 3.27
C GLN A 254 16.45 9.79 2.04
N ASP A 255 16.75 8.50 2.16
CA ASP A 255 16.55 7.52 1.09
C ASP A 255 15.11 6.98 1.07
N TYR A 256 14.40 7.10 2.20
CA TYR A 256 13.06 6.59 2.38
C TYR A 256 12.02 7.63 1.92
N ARG A 257 11.16 7.24 0.97
CA ARG A 257 10.29 8.17 0.24
C ARG A 257 8.86 8.28 0.76
N LYS A 258 8.50 7.43 1.72
CA LYS A 258 7.16 7.40 2.34
C LYS A 258 7.25 8.08 3.70
N GLU A 259 6.12 8.57 4.21
CA GLU A 259 6.11 9.14 5.56
C GLU A 259 6.48 8.08 6.61
N LEU A 260 7.33 8.47 7.57
CA LEU A 260 7.75 7.62 8.67
C LEU A 260 7.00 8.03 9.94
N ALA A 261 6.63 7.04 10.75
CA ALA A 261 6.15 7.33 12.09
C ALA A 261 7.30 7.97 12.90
N PRO A 262 7.05 9.01 13.73
CA PRO A 262 8.11 9.74 14.43
C PRO A 262 9.07 8.84 15.21
N GLU A 263 8.53 7.81 15.89
CA GLU A 263 9.32 6.85 16.66
C GLU A 263 10.27 5.99 15.80
N SER A 264 10.05 5.91 14.48
CA SER A 264 10.95 5.18 13.57
C SER A 264 12.26 5.92 13.29
N LEU A 265 12.32 7.21 13.62
CA LEU A 265 13.50 8.07 13.48
C LEU A 265 14.32 8.13 14.77
N GLU A 266 13.79 7.59 15.86
CA GLU A 266 14.44 7.53 17.17
C GLU A 266 15.36 6.29 17.27
N GLU A 267 16.28 6.33 18.23
CA GLU A 267 17.18 5.20 18.50
C GLU A 267 16.47 4.07 19.25
N ASP A 268 15.41 4.37 20.01
CA ASP A 268 14.73 3.40 20.86
C ASP A 268 13.87 2.41 20.05
N PRO A 269 13.81 1.13 20.45
CA PRO A 269 12.90 0.17 19.82
C PRO A 269 11.43 0.56 20.01
N TYR A 270 10.64 0.40 18.95
CA TYR A 270 9.24 0.81 18.91
C TYR A 270 8.31 -0.29 18.40
N CYS A 271 7.01 -0.12 18.66
CA CYS A 271 5.97 -1.04 18.20
C CYS A 271 5.65 -0.80 16.72
N PRO A 272 5.98 -1.72 15.80
CA PRO A 272 5.77 -1.50 14.36
C PRO A 272 4.28 -1.47 13.98
N PHE A 273 3.41 -2.11 14.76
CA PHE A 273 1.97 -2.07 14.55
C PHE A 273 1.41 -0.65 14.71
N LYS A 274 1.95 0.14 15.65
CA LYS A 274 1.56 1.55 15.78
C LYS A 274 2.12 2.41 14.66
N ALA A 275 3.30 2.07 14.14
CA ALA A 275 3.87 2.73 12.98
C ALA A 275 3.03 2.49 11.71
N ASP A 276 2.52 1.27 11.49
CA ASP A 276 1.58 0.97 10.39
C ASP A 276 0.31 1.84 10.49
N VAL A 277 -0.27 1.95 11.69
CA VAL A 277 -1.45 2.81 11.91
C VAL A 277 -1.16 4.25 11.52
N TYR A 278 0.02 4.75 11.86
CA TYR A 278 0.45 6.10 11.50
C TYR A 278 0.59 6.26 9.98
N GLN A 279 1.28 5.34 9.30
CA GLN A 279 1.49 5.44 7.84
C GLN A 279 0.17 5.40 7.08
N VAL A 280 -0.72 4.48 7.43
CA VAL A 280 -2.06 4.38 6.83
C VAL A 280 -2.89 5.62 7.16
N GLY A 281 -2.90 6.05 8.42
CA GLY A 281 -3.64 7.23 8.88
C GLY A 281 -3.18 8.52 8.22
N PHE A 282 -1.86 8.70 8.10
CA PHE A 282 -1.25 9.85 7.43
C PHE A 282 -1.64 9.87 5.95
N CYS A 283 -1.41 8.77 5.23
CA CYS A 283 -1.73 8.67 3.82
C CYS A 283 -3.22 8.91 3.55
N ALA A 284 -4.11 8.27 4.33
CA ALA A 284 -5.55 8.48 4.23
C ALA A 284 -5.96 9.91 4.58
N PHE A 285 -5.38 10.52 5.61
CA PHE A 285 -5.66 11.90 5.96
C PHE A 285 -5.24 12.84 4.84
N GLU A 286 -4.03 12.71 4.28
CA GLU A 286 -3.56 13.59 3.19
C GLU A 286 -4.45 13.49 1.95
N ILE A 287 -4.93 12.29 1.60
CA ILE A 287 -5.85 12.06 0.47
C ILE A 287 -7.23 12.69 0.75
N PHE A 288 -7.76 12.52 1.96
CA PHE A 288 -9.18 12.75 2.25
C PHE A 288 -9.45 13.97 3.16
N CYS A 289 -8.43 14.71 3.59
CA CYS A 289 -8.56 15.82 4.56
C CYS A 289 -9.49 16.96 4.10
N LYS A 290 -9.69 17.12 2.78
CA LYS A 290 -10.56 18.16 2.21
C LYS A 290 -12.05 17.79 2.26
N ILE A 291 -12.39 16.56 2.62
CA ILE A 291 -13.77 16.11 2.78
C ILE A 291 -14.33 16.69 4.09
N GLN A 292 -15.09 17.78 3.97
CA GLN A 292 -15.65 18.49 5.13
C GLN A 292 -16.90 17.84 5.70
N THR A 293 -17.66 17.12 4.89
CA THR A 293 -18.96 16.55 5.27
C THR A 293 -18.85 15.49 6.37
N THR A 294 -17.65 14.96 6.60
CA THR A 294 -17.42 13.88 7.55
C THR A 294 -16.33 14.24 8.56
N GLU A 295 -16.58 15.26 9.38
CA GLU A 295 -15.70 15.62 10.51
C GLU A 295 -15.31 14.41 11.39
N PRO A 296 -16.22 13.46 11.73
CA PRO A 296 -15.83 12.26 12.49
C PRO A 296 -14.83 11.34 11.76
N LEU A 297 -14.90 11.24 10.43
CA LEU A 297 -13.92 10.50 9.63
C LEU A 297 -12.57 11.22 9.69
N ARG A 298 -12.57 12.54 9.48
CA ARG A 298 -11.36 13.36 9.53
C ARG A 298 -10.69 13.26 10.90
N GLN A 299 -11.46 13.29 11.98
CA GLN A 299 -10.99 13.11 13.34
C GLN A 299 -10.36 11.72 13.54
N LEU A 300 -10.99 10.63 13.07
CA LEU A 300 -10.42 9.29 13.14
C LEU A 300 -9.06 9.23 12.42
N LEU A 301 -8.98 9.75 11.20
CA LEU A 301 -7.75 9.75 10.41
C LEU A 301 -6.65 10.60 11.08
N TRP A 302 -7.01 11.73 11.68
CA TRP A 302 -6.11 12.58 12.48
C TRP A 302 -5.53 11.83 13.68
N GLU A 303 -6.37 11.11 14.43
CA GLU A 303 -5.93 10.32 15.59
C GLU A 303 -5.04 9.13 15.18
N MET A 304 -5.27 8.53 14.01
CA MET A 304 -4.38 7.48 13.48
C MET A 304 -2.97 8.01 13.19
N ARG A 305 -2.84 9.24 12.72
CA ARG A 305 -1.54 9.91 12.46
C ARG A 305 -0.98 10.68 13.66
N HIS A 306 -1.47 10.41 14.88
CA HIS A 306 -1.00 11.13 16.07
C HIS A 306 0.50 10.89 16.32
N PRO A 307 1.33 11.91 16.65
CA PRO A 307 2.76 11.71 16.88
C PRO A 307 3.07 10.68 17.98
N ASN A 308 2.38 10.77 19.12
CA ASN A 308 2.46 9.75 20.18
C ASN A 308 1.76 8.43 19.77
N PRO A 309 2.48 7.30 19.69
CA PRO A 309 1.92 6.00 19.28
C PRO A 309 0.87 5.42 20.23
N HIS A 310 0.87 5.82 21.51
CA HIS A 310 -0.12 5.34 22.48
C HIS A 310 -1.51 5.92 22.26
N LEU A 311 -1.60 7.09 21.65
CA LEU A 311 -2.87 7.78 21.37
C LEU A 311 -3.52 7.32 20.06
N ARG A 312 -2.78 6.60 19.20
CA ARG A 312 -3.31 6.02 17.97
C ARG A 312 -4.26 4.86 18.28
N PRO A 313 -5.42 4.73 17.60
CA PRO A 313 -6.24 3.52 17.72
C PRO A 313 -5.50 2.29 17.15
N THR A 314 -6.00 1.10 17.45
CA THR A 314 -5.67 -0.12 16.68
C THR A 314 -6.48 -0.14 15.38
N PHE A 315 -6.08 -0.92 14.37
CA PHE A 315 -6.91 -1.09 13.17
C PHE A 315 -8.27 -1.69 13.49
N ALA A 316 -8.38 -2.64 14.43
CA ALA A 316 -9.66 -3.17 14.87
C ALA A 316 -10.60 -2.06 15.42
N GLN A 317 -10.06 -1.13 16.22
CA GLN A 317 -10.82 0.03 16.70
C GLN A 317 -11.15 1.01 15.56
N ALA A 318 -10.22 1.21 14.61
CA ALA A 318 -10.41 2.09 13.45
C ALA A 318 -11.52 1.56 12.53
N VAL A 319 -11.57 0.25 12.25
CA VAL A 319 -12.65 -0.41 11.49
C VAL A 319 -14.00 -0.16 12.17
N GLY A 320 -14.10 -0.43 13.48
CA GLY A 320 -15.35 -0.23 14.22
C GLY A 320 -15.83 1.23 14.19
N ARG A 321 -14.92 2.19 14.35
CA ARG A 321 -15.23 3.62 14.26
C ARG A 321 -15.63 4.04 12.85
N LEU A 322 -14.91 3.56 11.83
CA LEU A 322 -15.22 3.87 10.44
C LEU A 322 -16.62 3.36 10.05
N GLN A 323 -16.96 2.14 10.46
CA GLN A 323 -18.28 1.56 10.24
C GLN A 323 -19.38 2.34 10.96
N GLN A 324 -19.13 2.77 12.20
CA GLN A 324 -20.08 3.63 12.94
C GLN A 324 -20.30 4.96 12.23
N VAL A 325 -19.22 5.64 11.83
CA VAL A 325 -19.32 6.92 11.09
C VAL A 325 -20.11 6.73 9.80
N ARG A 326 -19.86 5.65 9.04
CA ARG A 326 -20.63 5.34 7.83
C ARG A 326 -22.11 5.12 8.12
N ALA A 327 -22.45 4.42 9.20
CA ALA A 327 -23.82 4.10 9.58
C ALA A 327 -24.64 5.34 10.00
N ASP A 328 -23.96 6.37 10.51
CA ASP A 328 -24.58 7.63 10.94
C ASP A 328 -24.84 8.60 9.76
N LEU A 329 -24.28 8.35 8.57
CA LEU A 329 -24.46 9.17 7.38
C LEU A 329 -25.74 8.79 6.61
N SER A 330 -26.42 9.79 6.06
CA SER A 330 -27.56 9.56 5.16
C SER A 330 -27.09 9.06 3.79
N ALA A 331 -28.02 8.50 3.00
CA ALA A 331 -27.72 8.08 1.63
C ALA A 331 -27.27 9.27 0.76
N GLU A 332 -27.83 10.46 0.99
CA GLU A 332 -27.46 11.70 0.30
C GLU A 332 -26.04 12.13 0.65
N ALA A 333 -25.65 12.03 1.93
CA ALA A 333 -24.28 12.32 2.35
C ALA A 333 -23.30 11.31 1.72
N LEU A 334 -23.62 10.01 1.73
CA LEU A 334 -22.77 8.99 1.09
C LEU A 334 -22.67 9.16 -0.43
N ALA A 335 -23.66 9.78 -1.07
CA ALA A 335 -23.67 10.08 -2.50
C ALA A 335 -23.02 11.44 -2.84
N GLU A 336 -22.49 12.17 -1.84
CA GLU A 336 -21.78 13.42 -2.09
C GLU A 336 -20.52 13.16 -2.92
N ALA A 337 -20.36 13.95 -3.97
CA ALA A 337 -19.21 13.87 -4.85
C ALA A 337 -17.93 14.24 -4.11
N VAL A 338 -16.88 13.43 -4.29
CA VAL A 338 -15.56 13.72 -3.72
C VAL A 338 -14.73 14.43 -4.78
N GLU A 339 -14.44 15.71 -4.55
CA GLU A 339 -13.52 16.45 -5.41
C GLU A 339 -12.13 15.81 -5.36
N GLU A 340 -11.49 15.71 -6.53
CA GLU A 340 -10.13 15.20 -6.65
C GLU A 340 -9.18 16.15 -5.93
N ALA A 341 -8.76 15.76 -4.72
CA ALA A 341 -7.65 16.40 -4.06
C ALA A 341 -6.39 15.96 -4.83
N TYR A 342 -5.73 16.90 -5.50
CA TYR A 342 -4.37 16.72 -6.03
C TYR A 342 -3.40 16.53 -4.84
N CYS A 343 -3.51 15.41 -4.15
CA CYS A 343 -2.58 14.89 -3.19
C CYS A 343 -2.15 13.56 -3.80
N ASN A 344 -1.16 13.59 -4.69
CA ASN A 344 -0.48 12.34 -5.04
C ASN A 344 0.26 11.89 -3.78
N PRO A 345 -0.21 10.85 -3.06
CA PRO A 345 0.39 10.43 -1.80
C PRO A 345 1.77 9.79 -2.01
N ASN A 346 2.10 9.52 -3.28
CA ASN A 346 3.39 9.01 -3.74
C ASN A 346 4.21 10.12 -4.46
N ALA A 347 3.70 11.35 -4.63
CA ALA A 347 4.50 12.46 -5.13
C ALA A 347 5.29 13.04 -3.97
N SER A 348 6.52 12.56 -3.83
CA SER A 348 7.50 13.18 -2.94
C SER A 348 7.89 14.61 -3.36
N HIS A 349 7.27 15.27 -4.35
CA HIS A 349 7.56 16.66 -4.71
C HIS A 349 6.33 17.44 -5.23
N ILE A 350 6.26 18.70 -4.77
CA ILE A 350 5.38 19.82 -5.17
C ILE A 350 4.04 19.89 -4.42
N LEU A 351 4.10 20.33 -3.15
CA LEU A 351 3.10 21.30 -2.69
C LEU A 351 3.36 22.61 -3.46
N PRO A 352 2.39 23.20 -4.20
CA PRO A 352 2.54 24.58 -4.63
C PRO A 352 2.65 25.46 -3.38
N GLU A 353 3.60 26.40 -3.39
CA GLU A 353 3.97 27.31 -2.27
C GLU A 353 2.81 28.16 -1.68
N ASN A 354 1.57 27.94 -2.11
CA ASN A 354 0.41 28.79 -1.80
C ASN A 354 -0.77 28.03 -1.15
N ILE A 355 -0.59 26.82 -0.61
CA ILE A 355 -1.60 26.22 0.28
C ILE A 355 -1.20 26.52 1.72
N ILE A 356 -1.87 27.51 2.31
CA ILE A 356 -1.83 27.78 3.75
C ILE A 356 -2.50 26.58 4.44
N ASP A 357 -1.73 25.81 5.19
CA ASP A 357 -2.23 24.80 6.12
C ASP A 357 -2.97 25.52 7.26
N PRO A 358 -4.30 25.38 7.40
CA PRO A 358 -5.05 26.03 8.48
C PRO A 358 -4.67 25.51 9.89
N PHE A 359 -3.80 24.49 9.98
CA PHE A 359 -3.29 23.92 11.23
C PHE A 359 -1.76 24.06 11.39
N GLU A 360 -1.07 24.83 10.54
CA GLU A 360 0.33 25.21 10.77
C GLU A 360 0.50 25.89 12.14
N ASP A 361 -0.53 26.65 12.54
CA ASP A 361 -0.66 27.33 13.82
C ASP A 361 -0.82 26.40 15.03
N VAL A 362 -1.17 25.12 14.83
CA VAL A 362 -1.29 24.10 15.90
C VAL A 362 0.06 23.42 16.17
N ARG A 363 0.85 23.13 15.11
CA ARG A 363 2.22 22.59 15.24
C ARG A 363 3.13 23.48 16.08
N PHE A 364 2.98 24.81 15.93
CA PHE A 364 3.76 25.78 16.70
C PHE A 364 3.23 26.01 18.13
N LYS A 365 1.93 25.84 18.38
CA LYS A 365 1.34 26.05 19.72
C LYS A 365 1.57 24.86 20.67
N GLU A 366 1.62 23.64 20.17
CA GLU A 366 1.88 22.47 21.03
C GLU A 366 3.37 22.31 21.37
N SER A 367 4.28 22.58 20.42
CA SER A 367 5.74 22.56 20.70
C SER A 367 6.21 23.65 21.67
N SER A 368 5.55 24.82 21.67
CA SER A 368 5.86 25.90 22.62
C SER A 368 5.18 25.72 23.98
N ALA A 369 4.10 24.94 24.08
CA ALA A 369 3.47 24.56 25.34
C ALA A 369 4.25 23.46 26.08
N GLU A 370 4.81 22.47 25.37
CA GLU A 370 5.64 21.41 25.98
C GLU A 370 7.02 21.90 26.43
N GLN A 371 7.59 22.92 25.78
CA GLN A 371 8.87 23.51 26.20
C GLN A 371 8.76 24.49 27.38
N ALA A 372 7.54 24.92 27.75
CA ALA A 372 7.32 25.88 28.83
C ALA A 372 7.06 25.25 30.22
N GLU A 373 6.95 23.92 30.33
CA GLU A 373 6.60 23.23 31.59
C GLU A 373 7.73 22.54 32.40
N PRO A 374 9.05 22.78 32.21
CA PRO A 374 10.04 22.43 33.24
C PRO A 374 10.42 23.56 34.22
N GLU A 375 10.21 24.84 33.90
CA GLU A 375 10.81 25.95 34.69
C GLU A 375 9.93 26.50 35.83
N LEU A 376 8.64 26.15 35.89
CA LEU A 376 7.73 26.65 36.93
C LEU A 376 7.62 25.77 38.19
N ARG A 377 8.30 24.62 38.25
CA ARG A 377 8.39 23.78 39.47
C ARG A 377 9.73 23.83 40.21
N ALA A 378 10.71 24.60 39.71
CA ALA A 378 12.01 24.75 40.36
C ALA A 378 12.14 26.00 41.25
N ASN A 379 11.22 26.98 41.15
CA ASN A 379 11.32 28.26 41.87
C ASN A 379 10.49 28.37 43.16
N GLU A 380 9.77 27.31 43.58
CA GLU A 380 9.04 27.29 44.86
C GLU A 380 9.73 26.45 45.97
N ALA A 381 10.91 25.86 45.70
CA ALA A 381 11.55 24.91 46.62
C ALA A 381 12.88 25.38 47.26
N SER A 382 13.29 26.64 47.13
CA SER A 382 14.50 27.15 47.79
C SER A 382 14.31 28.54 48.38
N GLY A 383 13.44 28.63 49.39
CA GLY A 383 13.48 29.74 50.35
C GLY A 383 14.47 29.42 51.47
N GLU A 384 15.69 29.94 51.38
CA GLU A 384 16.51 30.17 52.59
C GLU A 384 17.16 31.56 52.58
N LEU A 385 17.14 32.13 53.79
CA LEU A 385 17.40 33.49 54.18
C LEU A 385 18.90 33.84 54.25
N SER A 386 19.20 35.13 54.04
CA SER A 386 20.02 36.05 54.88
C SER A 386 20.93 36.92 54.00
N VAL A 387 20.75 38.25 53.95
CA VAL A 387 21.00 39.30 54.95
C VAL A 387 22.51 39.56 55.16
N ILE A 388 22.89 40.76 54.69
CA ILE A 388 24.16 41.52 54.78
C ILE A 388 25.18 41.25 53.67
#